data_AF-A0A7R9DL03-F1
#
_entry.id   AF-A0A7R9DL03-F1
#
_cell.length_a   1.000
_cell.length_b   1.000
_cell.length_c   1.000
_cell.angle_alpha   90.00
_cell.angle_beta   90.00
_cell.angle_gamma   90.00
#
_symmetry.space_group_name_H-M   'P 1'
#
loop_
_entity.id
_entity.type
_entity.pdbx_description
1 polymer ?
#
loop_
_entity_poly.entity_id
_entity_poly.type
_entity_poly.pdbx_seq_one_letter_code
_entity_poly.pdbx_strand_id
1 'polypeptide(L)'
;MFSASNQLILYLLTLKLNHCDILDVFQGIQFLPLDKQTFLRVHCFVNFVEAMFVQVKHTAFLYNDQLVWSGLEPEDMQVVYRYLVTSLLPAHMETELQGGSMPRHSTSPFSSTHYGRFVTGPLNLQDSCGSTGKVPKVHINNLTCPESYHLIVYRALSATLCLFVDGSLQLGIDLFKRLDVFLGPQLTSIVSEVAEQCSKQASTPGGTTNSVDSAPKFVYFNQLNLAQKSTVHLDSRRTGNVSVTPEVLRLLADINADKN
;
A
#
# COMPACT_ATOMS: atom_id res chain seq x y z
N MET A 1 -24.44 17.31 23.15
CA MET A 1 -24.16 17.89 21.82
C MET A 1 -22.74 18.47 21.63
N PHE A 2 -21.92 18.64 22.68
CA PHE A 2 -20.56 19.25 22.58
C PHE A 2 -19.40 18.29 22.22
N SER A 3 -19.65 17.00 21.97
CA SER A 3 -18.59 16.00 21.80
C SER A 3 -18.03 15.94 20.37
N ALA A 4 -18.84 16.20 19.35
CA ALA A 4 -18.41 16.08 17.95
C ALA A 4 -17.47 17.23 17.53
N SER A 5 -17.73 18.45 18.01
CA SER A 5 -16.92 19.63 17.70
C SER A 5 -15.48 19.53 18.23
N ASN A 6 -15.30 18.98 19.44
CA ASN A 6 -13.97 18.77 20.01
C ASN A 6 -13.19 17.66 19.29
N GLN A 7 -13.85 16.60 18.85
CA GLN A 7 -13.18 15.56 18.04
C GLN A 7 -12.75 16.10 16.67
N LEU A 8 -13.56 16.98 16.06
CA LEU A 8 -13.23 17.58 14.78
C LEU A 8 -12.05 18.56 14.88
N ILE A 9 -11.94 19.31 15.99
CA ILE A 9 -10.79 20.20 16.27
C ILE A 9 -9.52 19.38 16.53
N LEU A 10 -9.60 18.32 17.32
CA LEU A 10 -8.47 17.41 17.54
C LEU A 10 -8.04 16.72 16.23
N TYR A 11 -9.00 16.31 15.40
CA TYR A 11 -8.72 15.74 14.10
C TYR A 11 -8.06 16.75 13.16
N LEU A 12 -8.55 18.00 13.10
CA LEU A 12 -7.94 19.09 12.33
C LEU A 12 -6.47 19.33 12.72
N LEU A 13 -6.14 19.23 14.02
CA LEU A 13 -4.77 19.37 14.51
C LEU A 13 -3.86 18.21 14.09
N THR A 14 -4.42 17.04 13.79
CA THR A 14 -3.67 15.90 13.25
C THR A 14 -3.46 15.99 11.73
N LEU A 15 -4.20 16.86 11.02
CA LEU A 15 -4.05 17.04 9.59
C LEU A 15 -2.79 17.87 9.30
N LYS A 16 -1.79 17.22 8.70
CA LYS A 16 -0.56 17.87 8.23
C LYS A 16 -0.83 18.63 6.92
N LEU A 17 -1.70 19.65 6.96
CA LEU A 17 -2.13 20.42 5.79
C LEU A 17 -0.97 21.01 4.97
N ASN A 18 0.14 21.36 5.63
CA ASN A 18 1.35 21.86 4.96
C ASN A 18 2.03 20.85 4.04
N HIS A 19 1.67 19.56 4.13
CA HIS A 19 2.20 18.48 3.31
C HIS A 19 1.14 17.92 2.37
N CYS A 20 -0.07 18.51 2.35
CA CYS A 20 -1.15 18.07 1.49
C CYS A 20 -0.99 18.67 0.09
N ASP A 21 -1.09 17.82 -0.92
CA ASP A 21 -1.06 18.18 -2.32
C ASP A 21 -2.46 18.02 -2.97
N ILE A 22 -2.62 18.53 -4.19
CA ILE A 22 -3.81 18.33 -5.03
C ILE A 22 -4.19 16.84 -5.13
N LEU A 23 -3.19 15.95 -5.11
CA LEU A 23 -3.38 14.51 -5.12
C LEU A 23 -4.07 13.98 -3.84
N ASP A 24 -3.88 14.63 -2.70
CA ASP A 24 -4.53 14.26 -1.44
C ASP A 24 -6.02 14.67 -1.39
N VAL A 25 -6.42 15.62 -2.24
CA VAL A 25 -7.83 16.03 -2.40
C VAL A 25 -8.63 14.92 -3.09
N PHE A 26 -8.08 14.32 -4.15
CA PHE A 26 -8.75 13.26 -4.90
C PHE A 26 -8.77 11.92 -4.16
N GLN A 27 -7.77 11.69 -3.28
CA GLN A 27 -7.60 10.43 -2.54
C GLN A 27 -7.60 9.20 -3.46
N GLY A 28 -7.14 9.34 -4.71
CA GLY A 28 -7.26 8.28 -5.69
C GLY A 28 -6.21 7.19 -5.51
N ILE A 29 -6.53 6.01 -6.06
CA ILE A 29 -5.68 4.84 -6.05
C ILE A 29 -4.69 4.93 -7.22
N GLN A 30 -3.40 4.79 -6.95
CA GLN A 30 -2.41 4.72 -8.02
C GLN A 30 -2.23 3.28 -8.45
N PHE A 31 -2.53 3.01 -9.72
CA PHE A 31 -2.37 1.68 -10.31
C PHE A 31 -1.03 1.56 -11.04
N LEU A 32 -0.35 0.42 -10.86
CA LEU A 32 0.86 0.11 -11.61
C LEU A 32 0.48 -0.55 -12.95
N PRO A 33 0.81 0.07 -14.11
CA PRO A 33 0.55 -0.54 -15.40
C PRO A 33 1.49 -1.73 -15.64
N LEU A 34 0.95 -2.95 -15.62
CA LEU A 34 1.68 -4.16 -15.98
C LEU A 34 1.26 -4.67 -17.37
N ASP A 35 2.14 -5.42 -18.02
CA ASP A 35 1.77 -6.16 -19.23
C ASP A 35 0.87 -7.34 -18.87
N LYS A 36 0.18 -7.89 -19.87
CA LYS A 36 -0.83 -8.94 -19.67
C LYS A 36 -0.25 -10.19 -18.99
N GLN A 37 0.99 -10.56 -19.31
CA GLN A 37 1.61 -11.78 -18.79
C GLN A 37 1.99 -11.60 -17.31
N THR A 38 2.66 -10.50 -16.98
CA THR A 38 3.06 -10.20 -15.60
C THR A 38 1.84 -9.97 -14.70
N PHE A 39 0.82 -9.25 -15.19
CA PHE A 39 -0.44 -9.08 -14.47
C PHE A 39 -1.12 -10.41 -14.17
N LEU A 40 -1.25 -11.29 -15.19
CA LEU A 40 -1.87 -12.60 -15.00
C LEU A 40 -1.07 -13.47 -14.01
N ARG A 41 0.25 -13.34 -14.01
CA ARG A 41 1.11 -14.04 -13.04
C ARG A 41 0.83 -13.61 -11.60
N VAL A 42 0.74 -12.30 -11.36
CA VAL A 42 0.36 -11.74 -10.05
C VAL A 42 -1.04 -12.22 -9.65
N HIS A 43 -2.00 -12.16 -10.56
CA HIS A 43 -3.37 -12.59 -10.32
C HIS A 43 -3.47 -14.09 -9.99
N CYS A 44 -2.77 -14.95 -10.73
CA CYS A 44 -2.69 -16.38 -10.44
C CYS A 44 -2.08 -16.66 -9.06
N PHE A 45 -1.06 -15.90 -8.66
CA PHE A 45 -0.49 -16.02 -7.32
C PHE A 45 -1.49 -15.62 -6.24
N VAL A 46 -2.21 -14.52 -6.40
CA VAL A 46 -3.27 -14.10 -5.47
C VAL A 46 -4.33 -15.19 -5.34
N ASN A 47 -4.82 -15.72 -6.46
CA ASN A 47 -5.79 -16.82 -6.45
C ASN A 47 -5.24 -18.06 -5.74
N PHE A 48 -3.94 -18.35 -5.90
CA PHE A 48 -3.31 -19.48 -5.24
C PHE A 48 -3.21 -19.27 -3.72
N VAL A 49 -2.92 -18.04 -3.27
CA VAL A 49 -2.94 -17.68 -1.85
C VAL A 49 -4.34 -17.90 -1.27
N GLU A 50 -5.38 -17.39 -1.93
CA GLU A 50 -6.77 -17.51 -1.45
C GLU A 50 -7.25 -18.97 -1.45
N ALA A 51 -6.82 -19.77 -2.42
CA ALA A 51 -7.12 -21.21 -2.46
C ALA A 51 -6.39 -22.00 -1.35
N MET A 52 -5.15 -21.63 -1.02
CA MET A 52 -4.35 -22.30 0.00
C MET A 52 -4.72 -21.90 1.43
N PHE A 53 -5.19 -20.66 1.61
CA PHE A 53 -5.55 -20.11 2.90
C PHE A 53 -7.01 -19.65 2.88
N VAL A 54 -7.96 -20.59 3.02
CA VAL A 54 -9.43 -20.38 2.99
C VAL A 54 -9.99 -19.32 3.95
N GLN A 55 -9.18 -18.95 4.93
CA GLN A 55 -9.43 -17.91 5.93
C GLN A 55 -9.14 -16.49 5.42
N VAL A 56 -8.33 -16.36 4.37
CA VAL A 56 -8.13 -15.12 3.61
C VAL A 56 -9.32 -14.98 2.68
N LYS A 57 -10.11 -13.93 2.87
CA LYS A 57 -11.32 -13.67 2.06
C LYS A 57 -11.03 -12.74 0.89
N HIS A 58 -10.14 -11.79 1.10
CA HIS A 58 -9.69 -10.87 0.07
C HIS A 58 -8.19 -10.68 0.15
N THR A 59 -7.61 -10.28 -0.97
CA THR A 59 -6.19 -9.98 -1.10
C THR A 59 -5.99 -8.71 -1.90
N ALA A 60 -4.99 -7.91 -1.53
CA ALA A 60 -4.51 -6.81 -2.35
C ALA A 60 -2.99 -6.91 -2.54
N PHE A 61 -2.53 -6.64 -3.76
CA PHE A 61 -1.12 -6.67 -4.14
C PHE A 61 -0.66 -5.29 -4.59
N LEU A 62 0.37 -4.77 -3.94
CA LEU A 62 1.01 -3.51 -4.28
C LEU A 62 2.48 -3.74 -4.64
N TYR A 63 3.00 -2.91 -5.54
CA TYR A 63 4.42 -2.85 -5.86
C TYR A 63 4.85 -1.38 -5.91
N ASN A 64 5.90 -1.03 -5.17
CA ASN A 64 6.34 0.36 -4.97
C ASN A 64 5.16 1.29 -4.60
N ASP A 65 4.34 0.84 -3.64
CA ASP A 65 3.16 1.53 -3.14
C ASP A 65 2.06 1.79 -4.19
N GLN A 66 2.17 1.25 -5.40
CA GLN A 66 1.14 1.28 -6.43
C GLN A 66 0.35 -0.03 -6.44
N LEU A 67 -0.97 0.06 -6.56
CA LEU A 67 -1.86 -1.08 -6.59
C LEU A 67 -1.74 -1.82 -7.93
N VAL A 68 -1.54 -3.13 -7.88
CA VAL A 68 -1.60 -4.01 -9.06
C VAL A 68 -2.95 -4.70 -9.10
N TRP A 69 -3.38 -5.26 -7.97
CA TRP A 69 -4.60 -6.03 -7.86
C TRP A 69 -5.25 -5.83 -6.49
N SER A 70 -6.58 -5.85 -6.45
CA SER A 70 -7.36 -5.91 -5.21
C SER A 70 -8.62 -6.75 -5.45
N GLY A 71 -8.93 -7.61 -4.47
CA GLY A 71 -10.21 -8.31 -4.38
C GLY A 71 -11.29 -7.54 -3.62
N LEU A 72 -11.06 -6.27 -3.26
CA LEU A 72 -12.02 -5.38 -2.61
C LEU A 72 -12.71 -4.45 -3.62
N GLU A 73 -13.90 -3.96 -3.26
CA GLU A 73 -14.55 -2.89 -4.00
C GLU A 73 -13.69 -1.62 -3.99
N PRO A 74 -13.72 -0.79 -5.05
CA PRO A 74 -12.88 0.39 -5.17
C PRO A 74 -13.00 1.36 -3.99
N GLU A 75 -14.20 1.57 -3.46
CA GLU A 75 -14.51 2.48 -2.36
C GLU A 75 -13.84 2.05 -1.07
N ASP A 76 -13.96 0.77 -0.70
CA ASP A 76 -13.30 0.21 0.46
C ASP A 76 -11.78 0.15 0.26
N MET A 77 -11.34 -0.24 -0.95
CA MET A 77 -9.92 -0.28 -1.29
C MET A 77 -9.28 1.10 -1.22
N GLN A 78 -9.99 2.18 -1.56
CA GLN A 78 -9.48 3.54 -1.47
C GLN A 78 -9.07 3.89 -0.04
N VAL A 79 -9.94 3.58 0.93
CA VAL A 79 -9.69 3.84 2.35
C VAL A 79 -8.50 3.02 2.84
N VAL A 80 -8.47 1.72 2.50
CA VAL A 80 -7.37 0.83 2.88
C VAL A 80 -6.06 1.26 2.22
N TYR A 81 -6.08 1.57 0.94
CA TYR A 81 -4.92 2.04 0.17
C TYR A 81 -4.32 3.30 0.81
N ARG A 82 -5.17 4.26 1.16
CA ARG A 82 -4.74 5.48 1.87
C ARG A 82 -4.07 5.13 3.20
N TYR A 83 -4.68 4.27 4.02
CA TYR A 83 -4.09 3.83 5.27
C TYR A 83 -2.72 3.17 5.07
N LEU A 84 -2.60 2.28 4.09
CA LEU A 84 -1.36 1.57 3.76
C LEU A 84 -0.23 2.55 3.38
N VAL A 85 -0.49 3.43 2.40
CA VAL A 85 0.55 4.28 1.79
C VAL A 85 0.86 5.51 2.64
N THR A 86 -0.11 6.06 3.39
CA THR A 86 0.11 7.31 4.15
C THR A 86 0.53 7.08 5.59
N SER A 87 0.23 5.92 6.17
CA SER A 87 0.46 5.66 7.59
C SER A 87 1.25 4.38 7.83
N LEU A 88 0.76 3.22 7.38
CA LEU A 88 1.31 1.94 7.79
C LEU A 88 2.72 1.69 7.22
N LEU A 89 2.89 1.81 5.90
CA LEU A 89 4.16 1.53 5.23
C LEU A 89 5.25 2.56 5.58
N PRO A 90 4.97 3.88 5.61
CA PRO A 90 5.94 4.87 6.08
C PRO A 90 6.37 4.65 7.54
N ALA A 91 5.44 4.44 8.47
CA ALA A 91 5.77 4.22 9.88
C ALA A 91 6.63 2.97 10.08
N HIS A 92 6.36 1.90 9.33
CA HIS A 92 7.19 0.71 9.34
C HIS A 92 8.60 1.00 8.81
N MET A 93 8.73 1.72 7.70
CA MET A 93 10.04 2.10 7.15
C MET A 93 10.85 3.01 8.09
N GLU A 94 10.22 3.98 8.76
CA GLU A 94 10.88 4.83 9.75
C GLU A 94 11.41 4.01 10.93
N THR A 95 10.64 3.01 11.39
CA THR A 95 11.06 2.09 12.46
C THR A 95 12.33 1.31 12.07
N GLU A 96 12.44 0.90 10.80
CA GLU A 96 13.64 0.22 10.30
C GLU A 96 14.87 1.13 10.22
N LEU A 97 14.67 2.39 9.84
CA LEU A 97 15.75 3.36 9.71
C LEU A 97 16.30 3.83 11.07
N GLN A 98 15.44 3.98 12.08
CA GLN A 98 15.82 4.40 13.43
C GLN A 98 16.47 3.26 14.25
N GLY A 99 16.19 2.00 13.89
CA GLY A 99 16.87 0.82 14.45
C GLY A 99 18.29 0.66 13.90
N GLY A 100 19.14 1.69 14.02
CA GLY A 100 20.48 1.77 13.45
C GLY A 100 21.24 0.44 13.46
N SER A 101 21.75 0.04 12.29
CA SER A 101 22.54 -1.19 12.10
C SER A 101 21.95 -2.42 12.82
N MET A 102 20.63 -2.64 12.74
CA MET A 102 20.06 -3.88 13.28
C MET A 102 20.59 -5.07 12.46
N PRO A 103 21.00 -6.16 13.11
CA PRO A 103 21.84 -7.17 12.48
C PRO A 103 21.10 -7.81 11.31
N ARG A 104 21.87 -8.30 10.33
CA ARG A 104 21.47 -9.45 9.51
C ARG A 104 21.29 -10.67 10.44
N HIS A 105 20.29 -10.66 11.30
CA HIS A 105 19.82 -11.79 12.08
C HIS A 105 18.43 -12.11 11.50
N SER A 106 18.24 -13.05 10.58
CA SER A 106 18.91 -14.33 10.37
C SER A 106 19.26 -15.06 11.68
N THR A 107 18.35 -15.08 12.64
CA THR A 107 18.34 -16.13 13.69
C THR A 107 17.50 -17.34 13.30
N SER A 108 16.92 -17.37 12.11
CA SER A 108 16.44 -18.62 11.52
C SER A 108 17.61 -19.22 10.72
N PRO A 109 18.16 -20.38 11.09
CA PRO A 109 19.08 -21.13 10.23
C PRO A 109 18.39 -21.63 8.93
N PHE A 110 17.13 -21.25 8.70
CA PHE A 110 16.33 -21.51 7.51
C PHE A 110 15.92 -20.25 6.72
N SER A 111 16.30 -19.03 7.13
CA SER A 111 15.82 -17.76 6.51
C SER A 111 16.80 -17.14 5.50
N SER A 112 17.68 -17.93 4.90
CA SER A 112 18.63 -17.46 3.88
C SER A 112 18.05 -17.45 2.46
N THR A 113 16.78 -17.84 2.26
CA THR A 113 16.22 -18.11 0.93
C THR A 113 15.12 -17.15 0.46
N HIS A 114 14.51 -16.33 1.33
CA HIS A 114 13.48 -15.36 0.92
C HIS A 114 13.54 -14.03 1.68
N TYR A 115 13.27 -12.92 0.99
CA TYR A 115 13.34 -11.55 1.52
C TYR A 115 12.03 -11.07 2.18
N GLY A 116 11.17 -12.00 2.56
CA GLY A 116 9.82 -11.71 3.05
C GLY A 116 9.75 -11.49 4.56
N ARG A 117 8.84 -10.63 5.00
CA ARG A 117 8.60 -10.29 6.42
C ARG A 117 7.19 -9.73 6.65
N PHE A 118 6.69 -9.84 7.87
CA PHE A 118 5.42 -9.21 8.27
C PHE A 118 5.62 -7.74 8.66
N VAL A 119 4.77 -6.87 8.11
CA VAL A 119 4.64 -5.47 8.51
C VAL A 119 3.65 -5.35 9.68
N THR A 120 2.59 -6.15 9.65
CA THR A 120 1.60 -6.28 10.73
C THR A 120 1.54 -7.74 11.18
N GLY A 121 1.63 -7.97 12.49
CA GLY A 121 1.70 -9.33 13.03
C GLY A 121 2.89 -9.52 13.97
N PRO A 122 3.30 -10.77 14.23
CA PRO A 122 4.39 -11.07 15.14
C PRO A 122 5.73 -10.60 14.54
N LEU A 123 6.49 -9.84 15.33
CA LEU A 123 7.83 -9.37 14.96
C LEU A 123 8.83 -10.53 14.87
N ASN A 124 8.63 -11.58 15.68
CA ASN A 124 9.47 -12.77 15.72
C ASN A 124 8.59 -14.02 15.67
N LEU A 125 8.74 -14.82 14.61
CA LEU A 125 8.02 -16.10 14.45
C LEU A 125 8.54 -17.20 15.38
N GLN A 126 9.69 -16.99 16.04
CA GLN A 126 10.29 -17.93 16.98
C GLN A 126 9.91 -17.67 18.44
N ASP A 127 9.17 -16.59 18.71
CA ASP A 127 8.83 -16.24 20.08
C ASP A 127 7.76 -17.21 20.63
N SER A 128 8.18 -18.07 21.55
CA SER A 128 7.35 -19.06 22.24
C SER A 128 6.24 -18.42 23.09
N CYS A 129 6.28 -17.10 23.28
CA CYS A 129 5.32 -16.33 24.07
C CYS A 129 3.95 -16.16 23.37
N GLY A 130 3.82 -16.53 22.08
CA GLY A 130 2.53 -16.60 21.39
C GLY A 130 1.86 -15.25 21.10
N SER A 131 2.54 -14.12 21.35
CA SER A 131 1.97 -12.81 21.02
C SER A 131 2.01 -12.58 19.51
N THR A 132 0.86 -12.48 18.87
CA THR A 132 0.72 -12.25 17.41
C THR A 132 0.99 -10.80 17.00
N GLY A 133 1.59 -10.00 17.89
CA GLY A 133 1.81 -8.57 17.68
C GLY A 133 0.51 -7.78 17.48
N LYS A 134 0.65 -6.54 16.99
CA LYS A 134 -0.49 -5.69 16.64
C LYS A 134 -0.92 -6.00 15.21
N VAL A 135 -2.09 -6.61 15.07
CA VAL A 135 -2.74 -6.82 13.76
C VAL A 135 -3.94 -5.87 13.68
N PRO A 136 -3.93 -4.88 12.76
CA PRO A 136 -5.05 -3.98 12.58
C PRO A 136 -6.34 -4.73 12.21
N LYS A 137 -7.45 -4.31 12.80
CA LYS A 137 -8.78 -4.77 12.42
C LYS A 137 -9.43 -3.72 11.51
N VAL A 138 -9.76 -4.11 10.29
CA VAL A 138 -10.41 -3.24 9.29
C VAL A 138 -11.86 -3.69 9.11
N HIS A 139 -12.74 -2.73 8.84
CA HIS A 139 -14.15 -2.99 8.56
C HIS A 139 -14.42 -2.59 7.12
N ILE A 140 -14.98 -3.52 6.35
CA ILE A 140 -15.26 -3.39 4.92
C ILE A 140 -16.78 -3.38 4.79
N ASN A 141 -17.30 -2.40 4.05
CA ASN A 141 -18.74 -2.18 4.01
C ASN A 141 -19.38 -3.15 3.01
N ASN A 142 -20.00 -4.22 3.51
CA ASN A 142 -20.89 -5.02 2.68
C ASN A 142 -22.30 -4.40 2.73
N LEU A 143 -23.03 -4.44 1.60
CA LEU A 143 -24.34 -3.79 1.39
C LEU A 143 -25.38 -4.08 2.49
N THR A 144 -25.24 -5.22 3.19
CA THR A 144 -26.14 -5.65 4.25
C THR A 144 -25.60 -5.47 5.67
N CYS A 145 -24.29 -5.69 5.90
CA CYS A 145 -23.64 -5.58 7.21
C CYS A 145 -22.13 -5.34 7.03
N PRO A 146 -21.50 -4.43 7.79
CA PRO A 146 -20.05 -4.26 7.75
C PRO A 146 -19.35 -5.54 8.24
N GLU A 147 -18.47 -6.08 7.41
CA GLU A 147 -17.67 -7.26 7.73
C GLU A 147 -16.34 -6.83 8.31
N SER A 148 -15.91 -7.53 9.37
CA SER A 148 -14.68 -7.20 10.06
C SER A 148 -13.58 -8.18 9.67
N TYR A 149 -12.39 -7.65 9.38
CA TYR A 149 -11.24 -8.41 8.92
C TYR A 149 -9.99 -8.05 9.72
N HIS A 150 -9.13 -9.04 9.96
CA HIS A 150 -7.75 -8.81 10.37
C HIS A 150 -6.89 -8.54 9.12
N LEU A 151 -6.21 -7.39 9.09
CA LEU A 151 -5.34 -7.01 8.01
C LEU A 151 -3.90 -7.50 8.29
N ILE A 152 -3.49 -8.55 7.58
CA ILE A 152 -2.10 -9.03 7.62
C ILE A 152 -1.36 -8.51 6.39
N VAL A 153 -0.32 -7.72 6.63
CA VAL A 153 0.53 -7.15 5.59
C VAL A 153 1.88 -7.85 5.61
N TYR A 154 2.21 -8.49 4.50
CA TYR A 154 3.47 -9.19 4.26
C TYR A 154 4.23 -8.49 3.14
N ARG A 155 5.49 -8.16 3.37
CA ARG A 155 6.33 -7.42 2.43
C ARG A 155 7.54 -8.24 2.04
N ALA A 156 7.88 -8.26 0.75
CA ALA A 156 9.17 -8.73 0.27
C ALA A 156 9.71 -7.73 -0.75
N LEU A 157 10.89 -7.18 -0.50
CA LEU A 157 11.51 -6.14 -1.33
C LEU A 157 10.55 -4.94 -1.57
N SER A 158 10.21 -4.68 -2.83
CA SER A 158 9.28 -3.62 -3.28
C SER A 158 7.82 -4.04 -3.31
N ALA A 159 7.48 -5.31 -3.08
CA ALA A 159 6.10 -5.77 -3.09
C ALA A 159 5.50 -5.87 -1.69
N THR A 160 4.24 -5.50 -1.59
CA THR A 160 3.41 -5.57 -0.39
C THR A 160 2.16 -6.37 -0.70
N LEU A 161 1.97 -7.48 0.01
CA LEU A 161 0.78 -8.32 -0.05
C LEU A 161 -0.06 -8.07 1.19
N CYS A 162 -1.31 -7.66 0.99
CA CYS A 162 -2.30 -7.44 2.04
C CYS A 162 -3.31 -8.58 2.02
N LEU A 163 -3.48 -9.25 3.15
CA LEU A 163 -4.37 -10.38 3.34
C LEU A 163 -5.46 -9.97 4.32
N PHE A 164 -6.72 -10.10 3.90
CA PHE A 164 -7.88 -9.78 4.72
C PHE A 164 -8.42 -11.10 5.27
N VAL A 165 -8.04 -11.41 6.50
CA VAL A 165 -8.44 -12.64 7.20
C VAL A 165 -9.71 -12.37 8.00
N ASP A 166 -10.64 -13.33 8.02
CA ASP A 166 -11.88 -13.23 8.78
C ASP A 166 -11.63 -12.71 10.23
N GLY A 167 -12.33 -11.64 10.60
CA GLY A 167 -12.23 -10.96 11.89
C GLY A 167 -12.74 -11.77 13.08
N SER A 168 -13.46 -12.87 12.84
CA SER A 168 -13.91 -13.82 13.85
C SER A 168 -12.84 -14.85 14.22
N LEU A 169 -11.82 -15.03 13.38
CA LEU A 169 -10.76 -16.01 13.58
C LEU A 169 -9.73 -15.52 14.59
N GLN A 170 -9.33 -16.38 15.52
CA GLN A 170 -8.15 -16.13 16.35
C GLN A 170 -6.88 -16.39 15.54
N LEU A 171 -6.08 -15.34 15.34
CA LEU A 171 -4.80 -15.45 14.68
C LEU A 171 -3.81 -16.16 15.60
N GLY A 172 -3.36 -17.35 15.21
CA GLY A 172 -2.30 -18.08 15.90
C GLY A 172 -0.95 -17.90 15.21
N ILE A 173 0.16 -18.03 15.95
CA ILE A 173 1.51 -17.92 15.39
C ILE A 173 1.80 -18.96 14.29
N ASP A 174 1.16 -20.13 14.36
CA ASP A 174 1.31 -21.19 13.36
C ASP A 174 0.76 -20.82 11.99
N LEU A 175 -0.26 -19.97 11.94
CA LEU A 175 -0.73 -19.40 10.69
C LEU A 175 0.36 -18.53 10.06
N PHE A 176 0.95 -17.62 10.83
CA PHE A 176 2.01 -16.74 10.33
C PHE A 176 3.23 -17.52 9.85
N LYS A 177 3.62 -18.60 10.56
CA LYS A 177 4.69 -19.50 10.10
C LYS A 177 4.36 -20.16 8.76
N ARG A 178 3.14 -20.68 8.59
CA ARG A 178 2.71 -21.29 7.31
C ARG A 178 2.67 -20.26 6.18
N LEU A 179 2.17 -19.05 6.46
CA LEU A 179 2.17 -17.94 5.52
C LEU A 179 3.59 -17.56 5.11
N ASP A 180 4.53 -17.41 6.05
CA ASP A 180 5.92 -17.01 5.76
C ASP A 180 6.62 -18.00 4.81
N VAL A 181 6.55 -19.30 5.13
CA VAL A 181 7.15 -20.38 4.34
C VAL A 181 6.57 -20.43 2.92
N PHE A 182 5.28 -20.15 2.77
CA PHE A 182 4.60 -20.17 1.48
C PHE A 182 4.84 -18.90 0.66
N LEU A 183 4.65 -17.73 1.27
CA LEU A 183 4.65 -16.44 0.62
C LEU A 183 6.05 -15.96 0.29
N GLY A 184 7.03 -16.20 1.16
CA GLY A 184 8.39 -15.70 1.01
C GLY A 184 9.02 -15.99 -0.35
N PRO A 185 9.21 -17.28 -0.72
CA PRO A 185 9.83 -17.65 -1.99
C PRO A 185 9.02 -17.20 -3.21
N GLN A 186 7.69 -17.39 -3.17
CA GLN A 186 6.81 -17.07 -4.29
C GLN A 186 6.72 -15.56 -4.55
N LEU A 187 6.57 -14.76 -3.49
CA LEU A 187 6.50 -13.31 -3.59
C LEU A 187 7.83 -12.76 -4.11
N THR A 188 8.97 -13.26 -3.61
CA THR A 188 10.30 -12.85 -4.08
C THR A 188 10.46 -13.08 -5.58
N SER A 189 10.04 -14.25 -6.09
CA SER A 189 10.08 -14.56 -7.53
C SER A 189 9.24 -13.58 -8.35
N ILE A 190 8.00 -13.32 -7.91
CA ILE A 190 7.07 -12.43 -8.62
C ILE A 190 7.60 -10.99 -8.61
N VAL A 191 8.19 -10.54 -7.51
CA VAL A 191 8.81 -9.21 -7.43
C VAL A 191 9.90 -9.06 -8.49
N SER A 192 10.75 -10.08 -8.65
CA SER A 192 11.82 -10.05 -9.67
C SER A 192 11.27 -9.93 -11.09
N GLU A 193 10.21 -10.66 -11.40
CA GLU A 193 9.52 -10.58 -12.71
C GLU A 193 8.92 -9.18 -12.94
N VAL A 194 8.22 -8.63 -11.94
CA VAL A 194 7.63 -7.28 -12.01
C VAL A 194 8.72 -6.21 -12.14
N ALA A 195 9.83 -6.35 -11.42
CA ALA A 195 10.96 -5.42 -11.46
C ALA A 195 11.64 -5.42 -12.85
N GLU A 196 11.81 -6.59 -13.46
CA GLU A 196 12.36 -6.71 -14.81
C GLU A 196 11.46 -6.01 -15.84
N GLN A 197 10.14 -6.19 -15.72
CA GLN A 197 9.17 -5.53 -16.60
C GLN A 197 9.21 -4.00 -16.43
N CYS A 198 9.22 -3.51 -15.20
CA CYS A 198 9.30 -2.07 -14.90
C CYS A 198 10.60 -1.46 -15.48
N SER A 199 11.71 -2.19 -15.41
CA SER A 199 13.01 -1.76 -15.96
C SER A 199 12.99 -1.64 -17.48
N LYS A 200 12.31 -2.56 -18.17
CA LYS A 200 12.09 -2.52 -19.64
C LYS A 200 11.20 -1.35 -20.04
N GLN A 201 10.19 -1.03 -19.23
CA GLN A 201 9.29 0.09 -19.50
C GLN A 201 9.97 1.45 -19.31
N ALA A 202 10.86 1.56 -18.31
CA ALA A 202 11.67 2.76 -18.08
C ALA A 202 12.70 3.04 -19.19
N SER A 203 13.08 2.02 -19.97
CA SER A 203 14.06 2.11 -21.06
C SER A 203 13.44 2.37 -22.44
N THR A 204 12.11 2.53 -22.53
CA THR A 204 11.45 2.99 -23.76
C THR A 204 11.66 4.51 -23.93
N PRO A 205 12.03 5.03 -25.12
CA PRO A 205 12.52 6.40 -25.34
C PRO A 205 11.41 7.48 -25.34
N GLY A 206 10.51 7.43 -24.36
CA GLY A 206 9.58 8.50 -24.00
C GLY A 206 9.67 8.96 -22.53
N GLY A 207 10.58 8.36 -21.75
CA GLY A 207 10.75 8.59 -20.31
C GLY A 207 12.03 9.34 -19.92
N THR A 208 12.65 10.08 -20.84
CA THR A 208 13.79 10.97 -20.51
C THR A 208 13.26 12.36 -20.21
N THR A 209 13.11 12.71 -18.93
CA THR A 209 13.03 14.11 -18.51
C THR A 209 14.24 14.46 -17.65
N ASN A 210 15.42 14.39 -18.27
CA ASN A 210 16.53 15.28 -17.94
C ASN A 210 16.76 16.33 -19.05
N SER A 211 15.80 16.49 -19.98
CA SER A 211 15.70 17.68 -20.82
C SER A 211 14.80 18.71 -20.13
N VAL A 212 15.27 19.94 -20.07
CA VAL A 212 14.65 21.11 -19.40
C VAL A 212 13.41 21.62 -20.17
N ASP A 213 12.82 20.81 -21.06
CA ASP A 213 11.60 21.16 -21.77
C ASP A 213 10.40 20.67 -20.97
N SER A 214 9.59 21.64 -20.53
CA SER A 214 8.39 21.47 -19.70
C SER A 214 7.36 20.56 -20.37
N ALA A 215 7.54 19.25 -20.21
CA ALA A 215 6.50 18.27 -20.50
C ALA A 215 5.21 18.69 -19.76
N PRO A 216 4.02 18.52 -20.38
CA PRO A 216 2.77 18.95 -19.75
C PRO A 216 2.59 18.22 -18.41
N LYS A 217 2.47 19.02 -17.35
CA LYS A 217 2.07 18.53 -16.04
C LYS A 217 0.59 18.19 -16.09
N PHE A 218 0.22 16.99 -15.65
CA PHE A 218 -1.17 16.59 -15.61
C PHE A 218 -1.54 15.88 -14.32
N VAL A 219 -2.82 16.00 -13.96
CA VAL A 219 -3.48 15.21 -12.93
C VAL A 219 -4.71 14.62 -13.58
N TYR A 220 -4.80 13.30 -13.59
CA TYR A 220 -5.95 12.55 -14.09
C TYR A 220 -6.56 11.78 -12.92
N PHE A 221 -7.87 11.92 -12.77
CA PHE A 221 -8.66 11.18 -11.80
C PHE A 221 -9.84 10.55 -12.51
N ASN A 222 -9.96 9.23 -12.40
CA ASN A 222 -11.10 8.48 -12.90
C ASN A 222 -12.06 8.20 -11.74
N GLN A 223 -13.25 8.78 -11.77
CA GLN A 223 -14.25 8.61 -10.72
C GLN A 223 -14.79 7.17 -10.65
N LEU A 224 -14.80 6.43 -11.76
CA LEU A 224 -15.43 5.10 -11.81
C LEU A 224 -14.65 4.01 -11.08
N ASN A 225 -13.32 4.10 -11.09
CA ASN A 225 -12.45 3.14 -10.39
C ASN A 225 -11.51 3.82 -9.38
N LEU A 226 -11.79 5.10 -9.09
CA LEU A 226 -11.02 5.97 -8.21
C LEU A 226 -9.53 6.05 -8.59
N ALA A 227 -9.17 5.73 -9.84
CA ALA A 227 -7.78 5.70 -10.26
C ALA A 227 -7.21 7.11 -10.40
N GLN A 228 -5.97 7.27 -9.97
CA GLN A 228 -5.24 8.53 -10.08
C GLN A 228 -3.92 8.31 -10.81
N LYS A 229 -3.66 9.19 -11.78
CA LYS A 229 -2.38 9.26 -12.50
C LYS A 229 -1.93 10.70 -12.58
N SER A 230 -0.65 10.96 -12.29
CA SER A 230 -0.10 12.31 -12.37
C SER A 230 1.37 12.29 -12.73
N THR A 231 1.85 13.34 -13.39
CA THR A 231 3.27 13.67 -13.57
C THR A 231 3.77 14.68 -12.55
N VAL A 232 2.90 15.15 -11.66
CA VAL A 232 3.22 16.10 -10.60
C VAL A 232 3.54 15.31 -9.32
N HIS A 233 4.56 15.75 -8.58
CA HIS A 233 4.91 15.24 -7.24
C HIS A 233 5.27 13.75 -7.12
N LEU A 234 5.78 13.10 -8.18
CA LEU A 234 6.24 11.71 -8.14
C LEU A 234 7.29 11.43 -7.04
N ASP A 235 8.19 12.38 -6.76
CA ASP A 235 9.30 12.22 -5.81
C ASP A 235 9.02 12.77 -4.40
N SER A 236 8.03 13.66 -4.23
CA SER A 236 7.85 14.43 -2.98
C SER A 236 7.21 13.65 -1.82
N ARG A 237 6.56 12.51 -2.08
CA ARG A 237 5.93 11.70 -1.02
C ARG A 237 6.93 11.08 -0.04
N ARG A 238 8.20 10.96 -0.45
CA ARG A 238 9.27 10.37 0.37
C ARG A 238 10.05 11.38 1.20
N THR A 239 9.99 12.67 0.87
CA THR A 239 10.93 13.69 1.38
C THR A 239 10.26 14.84 2.13
N GLY A 240 8.94 14.85 2.28
CA GLY A 240 8.23 15.84 3.11
C GLY A 240 8.27 17.29 2.61
N ASN A 241 8.97 17.56 1.51
CA ASN A 241 9.01 18.88 0.88
C ASN A 241 7.95 18.95 -0.22
N VAL A 242 6.71 19.22 0.17
CA VAL A 242 5.62 19.57 -0.75
C VAL A 242 5.43 21.07 -0.67
N SER A 243 6.15 21.83 -1.49
CA SER A 243 5.79 23.22 -1.74
C SER A 243 4.66 23.24 -2.77
N VAL A 244 3.43 23.44 -2.32
CA VAL A 244 2.31 23.74 -3.23
C VAL A 244 2.60 25.08 -3.88
N THR A 245 2.87 25.08 -5.19
CA THR A 245 3.19 26.33 -5.88
C THR A 245 1.93 27.17 -6.05
N PRO A 246 2.03 28.52 -6.12
CA PRO A 246 0.88 29.39 -6.33
C PRO A 246 0.04 29.03 -7.56
N GLU A 247 0.65 28.43 -8.58
CA GLU A 247 -0.03 27.96 -9.79
C GLU A 247 -0.96 26.77 -9.52
N VAL A 248 -0.54 25.84 -8.65
CA VAL A 248 -1.37 24.68 -8.24
C VAL A 248 -2.56 25.16 -7.41
N LEU A 249 -2.36 26.16 -6.53
CA LEU A 249 -3.43 26.80 -5.77
C LEU A 249 -4.44 27.52 -6.66
N ARG A 250 -3.99 28.21 -7.73
CA ARG A 250 -4.91 28.79 -8.72
C ARG A 250 -5.71 27.73 -9.45
N LEU A 251 -5.05 26.65 -9.90
CA LEU A 251 -5.74 25.53 -10.55
C LEU A 251 -6.84 24.93 -9.65
N LEU A 252 -6.58 24.79 -8.35
CA LEU A 252 -7.58 24.32 -7.37
C LEU A 252 -8.77 25.28 -7.26
N ALA A 253 -8.51 26.59 -7.21
CA ALA A 253 -9.56 27.61 -7.15
C ALA A 253 -10.42 27.58 -8.43
N ASP A 254 -9.78 27.44 -9.59
CA ASP A 254 -10.46 27.39 -10.89
C ASP A 254 -11.33 26.14 -11.03
N ILE A 255 -10.81 24.95 -10.66
CA ILE A 255 -11.59 23.69 -10.68
C ILE A 255 -12.80 23.75 -9.73
N ASN A 256 -12.67 24.43 -8.59
CA ASN A 256 -13.78 24.57 -7.65
C ASN A 256 -14.82 25.60 -8.12
N ALA A 257 -14.38 26.66 -8.82
CA ALA A 257 -15.28 27.65 -9.40
C ALA A 257 -16.13 27.04 -10.54
N ASP A 258 -15.58 26.09 -11.31
CA ASP A 258 -16.26 25.43 -12.43
C ASP A 258 -17.33 24.40 -12.00
N LYS A 259 -17.39 24.05 -10.71
CA LYS A 259 -18.40 23.13 -10.14
C LYS A 259 -19.66 23.81 -9.61
N ASN A 260 -19.70 25.14 -9.56
CA ASN A 260 -20.87 25.94 -9.17
C ASN A 260 -21.47 26.66 -10.39
#